data_AF-A0A970C2Y5-F1
#
_entry.id   AF-A0A970C2Y5-F1
#
_cell.length_a   1.000
_cell.length_b   1.000
_cell.length_c   1.000
_cell.angle_alpha   90.00
_cell.angle_beta   90.00
_cell.angle_gamma   90.00
#
_symmetry.space_group_name_H-M   'P 1'
#
loop_
_entity.id
_entity.type
_entity.pdbx_description
1 polymer ?
#
loop_
_entity_poly.entity_id
_entity_poly.type
_entity_poly.pdbx_seq_one_letter_code
_entity_poly.pdbx_strand_id
1 'polypeptide(L)'
;MAWEILHNFADGYIVGPDYVAARGMRILANPLGDDPRVIAGESGAVGVGLLSLLLQAEDCTGLRKELGLNNNSSVLFFNTEGDTDPVSYRQIVWDGKHPLPDFSSVNL
;
A
#
# COMPACT_ATOMS: atom_id res chain seq x y z
N MET A 1 -1.43 -7.76 -25.22
CA MET A 1 -0.59 -6.54 -25.30
C MET A 1 -0.09 -6.08 -23.93
N ALA A 2 -0.94 -5.86 -22.91
CA ALA A 2 -0.46 -5.44 -21.58
C ALA A 2 0.54 -6.41 -20.91
N TRP A 3 0.31 -7.73 -21.05
CA TRP A 3 1.18 -8.75 -20.46
C TRP A 3 2.63 -8.69 -20.93
N GLU A 4 2.87 -8.48 -22.23
CA GLU A 4 4.24 -8.44 -22.78
C GLU A 4 5.04 -7.25 -22.24
N ILE A 5 4.38 -6.11 -22.03
CA ILE A 5 5.00 -4.93 -21.43
C ILE A 5 5.38 -5.23 -19.98
N LEU A 6 4.44 -5.75 -19.19
CA LEU A 6 4.71 -6.07 -17.79
C LEU A 6 5.81 -7.13 -17.67
N HIS A 7 5.72 -8.21 -18.42
CA HIS A 7 6.68 -9.33 -18.38
C HIS A 7 8.11 -8.89 -18.70
N ASN A 8 8.28 -7.95 -19.64
CA ASN A 8 9.59 -7.51 -20.09
C ASN A 8 10.18 -6.33 -19.29
N PHE A 9 9.35 -5.52 -18.61
CA PHE A 9 9.81 -4.26 -18.00
C PHE A 9 9.53 -4.13 -16.50
N ALA A 10 8.71 -4.98 -15.89
CA ALA A 10 8.50 -4.92 -14.45
C ALA A 10 9.69 -5.54 -13.71
N ASP A 11 10.23 -4.83 -12.71
CA ASP A 11 11.28 -5.35 -11.83
C ASP A 11 10.75 -6.42 -10.85
N GLY A 12 9.44 -6.45 -10.60
CA GLY A 12 8.84 -7.42 -9.69
C GLY A 12 7.31 -7.38 -9.67
N TYR A 13 6.75 -8.40 -9.03
CA TYR A 13 5.32 -8.57 -8.80
C TYR A 13 5.11 -8.92 -7.33
N ILE A 14 4.03 -8.41 -6.73
CA ILE A 14 3.73 -8.59 -5.32
C ILE A 14 2.32 -9.16 -5.19
N VAL A 15 2.16 -10.10 -4.28
CA VAL A 15 0.88 -10.65 -3.87
C VAL A 15 0.71 -10.30 -2.40
N GLY A 16 -0.37 -9.61 -2.06
CA GLY A 16 -0.59 -9.14 -0.70
C GLY A 16 -2.03 -9.41 -0.24
N PRO A 17 -2.24 -9.63 1.07
CA PRO A 17 -3.57 -9.74 1.65
C PRO A 17 -4.26 -8.37 1.74
N ASP A 18 -5.59 -8.36 1.90
CA ASP A 18 -6.42 -7.15 1.92
C ASP A 18 -6.01 -6.10 2.96
N TYR A 19 -5.38 -6.51 4.06
CA TYR A 19 -4.92 -5.57 5.09
C TYR A 19 -3.87 -4.59 4.56
N VAL A 20 -3.17 -4.93 3.46
CA VAL A 20 -2.22 -4.05 2.79
C VAL A 20 -2.96 -2.83 2.23
N ALA A 21 -4.01 -3.07 1.44
CA ALA A 21 -4.86 -2.02 0.91
C ALA A 21 -5.53 -1.21 2.03
N ALA A 22 -6.12 -1.90 3.00
CA ALA A 22 -6.80 -1.25 4.12
C ALA A 22 -5.88 -0.34 4.94
N ARG A 23 -4.61 -0.74 5.14
CA ARG A 23 -3.59 0.12 5.75
C ARG A 23 -3.34 1.38 4.92
N GLY A 24 -3.17 1.24 3.60
CA GLY A 24 -2.99 2.37 2.70
C GLY A 24 -4.16 3.35 2.76
N MET A 25 -5.39 2.85 2.77
CA MET A 25 -6.60 3.68 2.85
C MET A 25 -6.60 4.53 4.12
N ARG A 26 -6.26 3.93 5.27
CA ARG A 26 -6.18 4.62 6.56
C ARG A 26 -5.09 5.69 6.58
N ILE A 27 -3.91 5.39 6.02
CA ILE A 27 -2.80 6.36 5.92
C ILE A 27 -3.21 7.57 5.07
N LEU A 28 -3.77 7.34 3.88
CA LEU A 28 -4.16 8.42 2.97
C LEU A 28 -5.36 9.25 3.50
N ALA A 29 -6.25 8.61 4.25
CA ALA A 29 -7.39 9.26 4.87
C ALA A 29 -7.03 10.09 6.12
N ASN A 30 -5.92 9.74 6.80
CA ASN A 30 -5.39 10.39 8.00
C ASN A 30 -3.88 10.64 7.85
N PRO A 31 -3.48 11.60 7.02
CA PRO A 31 -2.08 11.86 6.68
C PRO A 31 -1.28 12.46 7.85
N LEU A 32 0.05 12.47 7.72
CA LEU A 32 0.96 13.06 8.71
C LEU A 32 1.14 14.56 8.47
N GLY A 33 1.06 15.37 9.53
CA GLY A 33 1.37 16.79 9.47
C GLY A 33 0.52 17.52 8.42
N ASP A 34 1.19 18.19 7.47
CA ASP A 34 0.56 18.99 6.42
C ASP A 34 0.39 18.23 5.09
N ASP A 35 0.66 16.91 5.08
CA ASP A 35 0.47 16.10 3.88
C ASP A 35 -1.01 16.13 3.44
N PRO A 36 -1.28 16.24 2.12
CA PRO A 36 -2.64 16.36 1.65
C PRO A 36 -3.41 15.07 1.88
N ARG A 37 -4.62 15.20 2.42
CA ARG A 37 -5.56 14.10 2.55
C ARG A 37 -6.02 13.62 1.18
N VAL A 38 -6.02 12.30 0.96
CA VAL A 38 -6.51 11.68 -0.27
C VAL A 38 -7.59 10.66 0.07
N ILE A 39 -8.72 10.71 -0.65
CA ILE A 39 -9.73 9.64 -0.62
C ILE A 39 -9.30 8.60 -1.65
N ALA A 40 -8.92 7.42 -1.16
CA ALA A 40 -8.49 6.30 -1.98
C ALA A 40 -9.23 5.03 -1.55
N GLY A 41 -9.85 4.35 -2.50
CA GLY A 41 -10.42 3.02 -2.30
C GLY A 41 -9.34 1.95 -2.18
N GLU A 42 -9.76 0.70 -2.00
CA GLU A 42 -8.90 -0.46 -1.83
C GLU A 42 -7.85 -0.57 -2.96
N SER A 43 -8.27 -0.46 -4.22
CA SER A 43 -7.37 -0.61 -5.38
C SER A 43 -6.37 0.54 -5.50
N GLY A 44 -6.81 1.76 -5.14
CA GLY A 44 -5.98 2.97 -5.25
C GLY A 44 -4.97 3.12 -4.12
N ALA A 45 -5.25 2.53 -2.96
CA ALA A 45 -4.43 2.68 -1.77
C ALA A 45 -3.37 1.58 -1.57
N VAL A 46 -3.49 0.45 -2.28
CA VAL A 46 -2.63 -0.74 -2.07
C VAL A 46 -1.14 -0.46 -2.16
N GLY A 47 -0.71 0.42 -3.09
CA GLY A 47 0.70 0.78 -3.25
C GLY A 47 1.28 1.49 -2.01
N VAL A 48 0.53 2.43 -1.43
CA VAL A 48 0.96 3.17 -0.22
C VAL A 48 0.98 2.24 0.99
N GLY A 49 -0.03 1.37 1.10
CA GLY A 49 -0.07 0.35 2.15
C GLY A 49 1.12 -0.59 2.10
N LEU A 50 1.47 -1.07 0.90
CA LEU A 50 2.62 -1.92 0.66
C LEU A 50 3.93 -1.20 1.04
N LEU A 51 4.16 0.03 0.56
CA LEU A 51 5.37 0.78 0.91
C LEU A 51 5.50 0.96 2.42
N SER A 52 4.39 1.28 3.10
CA SER A 52 4.40 1.45 4.55
C SER A 52 4.82 0.17 5.29
N LEU A 53 4.37 -1.00 4.83
CA LEU A 53 4.77 -2.29 5.42
C LEU A 53 6.21 -2.64 5.06
N LEU A 54 6.60 -2.46 3.79
CA LEU A 54 7.96 -2.68 3.35
C LEU A 54 8.94 -1.87 4.17
N LEU A 55 8.62 -0.64 4.57
CA LEU A 55 9.49 0.23 5.37
C LEU A 55 9.49 -0.07 6.87
N GLN A 56 8.49 -0.78 7.41
CA GLN A 56 8.32 -1.00 8.85
C GLN A 56 8.58 -2.43 9.31
N ALA A 57 8.24 -3.44 8.50
CA ALA A 57 8.45 -4.83 8.86
C ALA A 57 9.95 -5.20 8.79
N GLU A 58 10.48 -5.85 9.83
CA GLU A 58 11.88 -6.27 9.87
C GLU A 58 12.17 -7.35 8.82
N ASP A 59 11.23 -8.27 8.63
CA ASP A 59 11.32 -9.37 7.66
C ASP A 59 11.44 -8.89 6.20
N CYS A 60 10.97 -7.66 5.91
CA CYS A 60 11.07 -7.06 4.59
C CYS A 60 12.43 -6.39 4.30
N THR A 61 13.42 -6.47 5.19
CA THR A 61 14.73 -5.83 5.00
C THR A 61 15.43 -6.28 3.71
N GLY A 62 15.37 -7.58 3.40
CA GLY A 62 15.95 -8.11 2.15
C GLY A 62 15.30 -7.51 0.92
N LEU A 63 13.96 -7.53 0.89
CA LEU A 63 13.17 -7.00 -0.22
C LEU A 63 13.33 -5.48 -0.41
N ARG A 64 13.38 -4.69 0.68
CA ARG A 64 13.71 -3.25 0.62
C ARG A 64 15.04 -3.00 -0.09
N LYS A 65 16.04 -3.80 0.25
CA LYS A 65 17.40 -3.69 -0.30
C LYS A 65 17.43 -4.09 -1.77
N GLU A 66 16.71 -5.15 -2.15
CA GLU A 66 16.57 -5.60 -3.53
C GLU A 66 15.87 -4.56 -4.41
N LEU A 67 14.80 -3.93 -3.90
CA LEU A 67 14.12 -2.80 -4.57
C LEU A 67 14.93 -1.49 -4.56
N GLY A 68 16.08 -1.44 -3.89
CA GLY A 68 16.90 -0.24 -3.78
C GLY A 68 16.25 0.92 -3.03
N LEU A 69 15.22 0.66 -2.22
CA LEU A 69 14.48 1.68 -1.47
C LEU A 69 15.36 2.28 -0.36
N ASN A 70 15.59 3.59 -0.42
CA ASN A 70 16.39 4.34 0.54
C ASN A 70 15.94 5.80 0.62
N ASN A 71 16.65 6.61 1.43
CA ASN A 71 16.30 8.01 1.68
C ASN A 71 16.38 8.93 0.45
N ASN A 72 17.01 8.50 -0.64
CA ASN A 72 17.08 9.24 -1.90
C ASN A 72 16.03 8.77 -2.93
N SER A 73 15.22 7.76 -2.59
CA SER A 73 14.21 7.22 -3.51
C SER A 73 13.05 8.21 -3.69
N SER A 74 12.61 8.39 -4.94
CA SER A 74 11.34 9.04 -5.27
C SER A 74 10.37 7.97 -5.74
N VAL A 75 9.24 7.82 -5.06
CA VAL A 75 8.27 6.75 -5.32
C VAL A 75 6.98 7.34 -5.89
N LEU A 76 6.52 6.82 -7.03
CA LEU A 76 5.29 7.23 -7.69
C LEU A 76 4.16 6.23 -7.41
N PHE A 77 2.99 6.74 -7.01
CA PHE A 77 1.77 5.95 -6.85
C PHE A 77 0.66 6.51 -7.73
N PHE A 78 -0.19 5.62 -8.24
CA PHE A 78 -1.41 5.98 -8.94
C PHE A 78 -2.61 5.63 -8.07
N ASN A 79 -3.32 6.64 -7.59
CA ASN A 79 -4.62 6.43 -6.96
C ASN A 79 -5.66 6.17 -8.06
N THR A 80 -6.05 4.92 -8.24
CA THR A 80 -6.94 4.49 -9.33
C THR A 80 -8.42 4.75 -9.05
N GLU A 81 -8.81 4.92 -7.78
CA GLU A 81 -10.20 5.13 -7.39
C GLU A 81 -10.34 5.88 -6.05
N GLY A 82 -11.47 6.59 -5.90
CA GLY A 82 -11.91 7.15 -4.62
C GLY A 82 -12.70 6.14 -3.77
N ASP A 83 -13.65 6.62 -2.97
CA ASP A 83 -14.58 5.80 -2.20
C ASP A 83 -15.76 5.30 -3.06
N THR A 84 -15.45 4.51 -4.09
CA THR A 84 -16.43 3.92 -5.03
C THR A 84 -17.48 3.06 -4.31
N ASP A 85 -17.10 2.39 -3.22
CA ASP A 85 -18.00 1.85 -2.19
C ASP A 85 -17.83 2.63 -0.87
N PRO A 86 -18.67 3.65 -0.61
CA PRO A 86 -18.58 4.46 0.60
C PRO A 86 -18.84 3.65 1.88
N VAL A 87 -19.57 2.53 1.81
CA VAL A 87 -19.87 1.70 2.98
C VAL A 87 -18.63 0.91 3.37
N SER A 88 -18.01 0.19 2.42
CA SER A 88 -16.75 -0.52 2.69
C SER A 88 -15.64 0.44 3.13
N TYR A 89 -15.53 1.60 2.47
CA TYR A 89 -14.55 2.63 2.82
C TYR A 89 -14.67 3.05 4.30
N ARG A 90 -15.89 3.35 4.78
CA ARG A 90 -16.13 3.70 6.19
C ARG A 90 -15.82 2.55 7.14
N GLN A 91 -16.21 1.32 6.79
CA GLN A 91 -15.86 0.15 7.60
C GLN A 91 -14.35 -0.01 7.78
N ILE A 92 -13.55 0.31 6.75
CA ILE A 92 -12.09 0.20 6.80
C ILE A 92 -11.45 1.36 7.58
N VAL A 93 -11.86 2.59 7.27
CA VAL A 93 -11.21 3.80 7.79
C VAL A 93 -11.69 4.17 9.19
N TRP A 94 -12.94 3.89 9.54
CA TRP A 94 -13.52 4.21 10.85
C TRP A 94 -13.55 2.99 11.78
N ASP A 95 -14.08 1.87 11.29
CA ASP A 95 -14.35 0.69 12.13
C ASP A 95 -13.23 -0.35 12.13
N GLY A 96 -12.15 -0.11 11.36
CA GLY A 96 -10.95 -0.95 11.38
C GLY A 96 -11.08 -2.30 10.68
N LYS A 97 -12.00 -2.45 9.71
CA LYS A 97 -12.09 -3.65 8.86
C LYS A 97 -10.73 -3.94 8.20
N HIS A 98 -10.40 -5.22 8.06
CA HIS A 98 -9.07 -5.74 7.67
C HIS A 98 -7.93 -5.16 8.54
N PRO A 99 -7.95 -5.41 9.86
CA PRO A 99 -6.91 -4.91 10.75
C PRO A 99 -5.55 -5.50 10.37
N LEU A 100 -4.48 -4.77 10.68
CA LEU A 100 -3.14 -5.29 10.50
C LEU A 100 -2.90 -6.45 11.49
N PRO A 101 -2.23 -7.52 11.05
CA PRO A 101 -1.69 -8.49 11.98
C PRO A 101 -0.56 -7.84 12.80
N ASP A 102 -0.06 -8.56 13.80
CA ASP A 102 1.20 -8.19 14.45
C ASP A 102 2.31 -8.04 13.39
N PHE A 103 3.20 -7.07 13.55
CA PHE A 103 4.26 -6.80 12.57
C PHE A 103 5.22 -7.97 12.42
N SER A 104 5.41 -8.78 13.47
CA SER A 104 6.14 -10.06 13.40
C SER A 104 5.40 -11.15 12.62
N SER A 105 4.19 -10.88 12.14
CA SER A 105 3.34 -11.80 11.38
C SER A 105 2.95 -11.24 10.01
N VAL A 106 3.54 -10.11 9.61
CA VAL A 106 3.40 -9.58 8.24
C VAL A 106 4.22 -10.45 7.30
N ASN A 107 3.56 -11.04 6.32
CA ASN A 107 4.19 -11.83 5.27
C ASN A 107 3.74 -11.25 3.92
N LEU A 108 4.69 -10.70 3.17
CA LEU A 108 4.53 -10.03 1.88
C LEU A 108 5.28 -10.80 0.79
#